data_AF-A0ABD2MGP0-F1
#
_entry.id   AF-A0ABD2MGP0-F1
#
_cell.length_a   1.000
_cell.length_b   1.000
_cell.length_c   1.000
_cell.angle_alpha   90.00
_cell.angle_beta   90.00
_cell.angle_gamma   90.00
#
_symmetry.space_group_name_H-M   'P 1'
#
loop_
_entity.id
_entity.type
_entity.pdbx_description
1 polymer ?
#
loop_
_entity_poly.entity_id
_entity_poly.type
_entity_poly.pdbx_seq_one_letter_code
_entity_poly.pdbx_strand_id
1 'polypeptide(L)'
;ILQQQLKCNPSTAELGVELFYYILPLLNEETTNYLPTKTLFFTCLEKLGESHICGVEFEMPRLLGRILKEPCLSEYLSPHFSPSNVCTANLLIMYKSISQEIGQKYDVSFALLSKFDVDNWLHMKNPKLNQRSQFIEIVIKGLSALGSDPPVEAMMLHGLYRKHLLTVFEFQFPEHYGEILASLLQSSSGTTDVAPIAISVWVDVLNSLAHPTQIHIKISLREQLRAYAQNQEKLHYQEILETTELLARHFTQERLQYGLYGLYPKCRHYMDVYALLLGMIGHGLIISSLNTHQGLVSDKMCEKVWPYIRDMFAPLIAPYSMQNVKENMASWIQQLTDDRSVLLPWITADVQCAQKILNSFQECILFLLHVLPGKFYFDVDVLALTTIISACGIILNYIWQWYVTTYAHGSVKEHILNPIHQTLLVLPWHNFWPSLNDLEVMLRVSILKKLRCVSQ
;
A
#
# COMPACT_ATOMS: atom_id res chain seq x y z
N ILE A 1 -7.05 -29.95 -29.32
CA ILE A 1 -6.70 -31.10 -30.20
C ILE A 1 -6.51 -32.36 -29.38
N LEU A 2 -5.56 -32.46 -28.44
CA LEU A 2 -5.41 -33.66 -27.59
C LEU A 2 -6.67 -34.03 -26.78
N GLN A 3 -7.44 -33.08 -26.23
CA GLN A 3 -8.71 -33.39 -25.54
C GLN A 3 -9.80 -33.97 -26.47
N GLN A 4 -9.76 -33.62 -27.77
CA GLN A 4 -10.63 -34.23 -28.79
C GLN A 4 -10.05 -35.57 -29.26
N GLN A 5 -8.72 -35.69 -29.38
CA GLN A 5 -8.05 -36.94 -29.75
C GLN A 5 -8.09 -38.00 -28.65
N LEU A 6 -8.06 -37.63 -27.37
CA LEU A 6 -8.30 -38.52 -26.23
C LEU A 6 -9.71 -39.13 -26.28
N LYS A 7 -10.69 -38.39 -26.83
CA LYS A 7 -12.05 -38.90 -27.05
C LYS A 7 -12.14 -39.84 -28.24
N CYS A 8 -11.32 -39.65 -29.27
CA CYS A 8 -11.38 -40.44 -30.51
C CYS A 8 -10.40 -41.64 -30.54
N ASN A 9 -9.21 -41.52 -29.94
CA ASN A 9 -8.15 -42.53 -29.89
C ASN A 9 -7.14 -42.25 -28.73
N PRO A 10 -7.47 -42.64 -27.48
CA PRO A 10 -6.71 -42.26 -26.28
C PRO A 10 -5.29 -42.84 -26.24
N SER A 11 -5.06 -44.05 -26.76
CA SER A 11 -3.74 -44.69 -26.75
C SER A 11 -2.72 -43.97 -27.64
N THR A 12 -3.17 -43.41 -28.76
CA THR A 12 -2.29 -42.65 -29.67
C THR A 12 -1.91 -41.29 -29.07
N ALA A 13 -2.87 -40.67 -28.37
CA ALA A 13 -2.65 -39.40 -27.67
C ALA A 13 -1.62 -39.55 -26.53
N GLU A 14 -1.73 -40.60 -25.72
CA GLU A 14 -0.79 -40.89 -24.63
C GLU A 14 0.61 -41.24 -25.16
N LEU A 15 0.69 -42.05 -26.22
CA LEU A 15 1.96 -42.38 -26.87
C LEU A 15 2.70 -41.12 -27.39
N GLY A 16 1.97 -40.15 -27.94
CA GLY A 16 2.55 -38.89 -28.39
C GLY A 16 3.15 -38.05 -27.26
N VAL A 17 2.48 -38.03 -26.10
CA VAL A 17 2.99 -37.36 -24.89
C VAL A 17 4.26 -38.06 -24.38
N GLU A 18 4.24 -39.38 -24.27
CA GLU A 18 5.40 -40.15 -23.80
C GLU A 18 6.58 -40.05 -24.77
N LEU A 19 6.34 -40.07 -26.08
CA LEU A 19 7.39 -39.85 -27.08
C LEU A 19 7.99 -38.45 -26.97
N PHE A 20 7.17 -37.42 -26.72
CA PHE A 20 7.66 -36.05 -26.49
C PHE A 20 8.65 -36.01 -25.32
N TYR A 21 8.28 -36.56 -24.15
CA TYR A 21 9.17 -36.57 -22.99
C TYR A 21 10.35 -37.54 -23.15
N TYR A 22 10.22 -38.60 -23.95
CA TYR A 22 11.31 -39.54 -24.24
C TYR A 22 12.42 -38.91 -25.10
N ILE A 23 12.08 -38.00 -26.01
CA ILE A 23 13.08 -37.31 -26.85
C ILE A 23 13.93 -36.34 -26.03
N LEU A 24 13.40 -35.75 -24.95
CA LEU A 24 14.10 -34.71 -24.19
C LEU A 24 15.46 -35.17 -23.60
N PRO A 25 15.58 -36.33 -22.95
CA PRO A 25 16.88 -36.84 -22.49
C PRO A 25 17.87 -37.15 -23.62
N LEU A 26 17.39 -37.34 -24.85
CA LEU A 26 18.25 -37.59 -26.01
C LEU A 26 18.94 -36.31 -26.50
N LEU A 27 18.42 -35.13 -26.14
CA LEU A 27 19.06 -33.84 -26.39
C LEU A 27 20.22 -33.61 -25.40
N ASN A 28 21.40 -34.04 -25.81
CA ASN A 28 22.66 -33.85 -25.10
C ASN A 28 23.67 -33.09 -25.99
N GLU A 29 24.85 -32.80 -25.45
CA GLU A 29 25.87 -32.03 -26.16
C GLU A 29 26.29 -32.69 -27.49
N GLU A 30 26.43 -34.03 -27.52
CA GLU A 30 26.79 -34.77 -28.74
C GLU A 30 25.74 -34.66 -29.85
N THR A 31 24.46 -34.82 -29.48
CA THR A 31 23.33 -34.78 -30.43
C THR A 31 22.98 -33.37 -30.88
N THR A 32 23.21 -32.36 -30.04
CA THR A 32 22.98 -30.94 -30.38
C THR A 32 24.12 -30.32 -31.17
N ASN A 33 25.35 -30.84 -31.06
CA ASN A 33 26.49 -30.38 -31.86
C ASN A 33 26.41 -30.79 -33.34
N TYR A 34 25.72 -31.89 -33.66
CA TYR A 34 25.50 -32.30 -35.05
C TYR A 34 24.17 -31.76 -35.59
N LEU A 35 24.26 -30.78 -36.51
CA LEU A 35 23.12 -30.02 -37.01
C LEU A 35 21.94 -30.89 -37.51
N PRO A 36 22.14 -31.96 -38.31
CA PRO A 36 21.02 -32.79 -38.76
C PRO A 36 20.26 -33.47 -37.61
N THR A 37 20.96 -33.95 -36.58
CA THR A 37 20.32 -34.54 -35.40
C THR A 37 19.58 -33.49 -34.58
N LYS A 38 20.18 -32.31 -34.39
CA LYS A 38 19.53 -31.17 -33.73
C LYS A 38 18.23 -30.78 -34.46
N THR A 39 18.26 -30.64 -35.78
CA THR A 39 17.09 -30.28 -36.59
C THR A 39 16.02 -31.37 -36.53
N LEU A 40 16.39 -32.65 -36.59
CA LEU A 40 15.45 -33.76 -36.46
C LEU A 40 14.71 -33.71 -35.12
N PHE A 41 15.45 -33.68 -34.00
CA PHE A 41 14.83 -33.64 -32.68
C PHE A 41 14.01 -32.38 -32.44
N PHE A 42 14.49 -31.21 -32.90
CA PHE A 42 13.74 -29.97 -32.82
C PHE A 42 12.40 -30.08 -33.56
N THR A 43 12.41 -30.58 -34.80
CA THR A 43 11.18 -30.74 -35.61
C THR A 43 10.22 -31.75 -34.97
N CYS A 44 10.73 -32.85 -34.43
CA CYS A 44 9.91 -33.84 -33.73
C CYS A 44 9.26 -33.23 -32.48
N LEU A 45 10.02 -32.51 -31.65
CA LEU A 45 9.51 -31.85 -30.46
C LEU A 45 8.50 -30.76 -30.80
N GLU A 46 8.75 -29.96 -31.84
CA GLU A 46 7.82 -28.94 -32.31
C GLU A 46 6.47 -29.58 -32.69
N LYS A 47 6.49 -30.60 -33.55
CA LYS A 47 5.26 -31.27 -34.00
C LYS A 47 4.52 -31.99 -32.89
N LEU A 48 5.23 -32.74 -32.05
CA LEU A 48 4.62 -33.43 -30.90
C LEU A 48 4.11 -32.43 -29.86
N GLY A 49 4.88 -31.39 -29.58
CA GLY A 49 4.53 -30.33 -28.64
C GLY A 49 3.29 -29.56 -29.06
N GLU A 50 3.19 -29.13 -30.33
CA GLU A 50 2.00 -28.45 -30.88
C GLU A 50 0.75 -29.32 -30.82
N SER A 51 0.87 -30.61 -31.16
CA SER A 51 -0.29 -31.50 -31.30
C SER A 51 -0.74 -32.11 -29.97
N HIS A 52 0.20 -32.44 -29.07
CA HIS A 52 -0.05 -33.25 -27.89
C HIS A 52 0.16 -32.53 -26.55
N ILE A 53 0.93 -31.44 -26.51
CA ILE A 53 1.28 -30.76 -25.24
C ILE A 53 0.63 -29.38 -25.14
N CYS A 54 0.74 -28.56 -26.18
CA CYS A 54 0.37 -27.16 -26.14
C CYS A 54 -1.11 -26.95 -25.76
N GLY A 55 -1.34 -26.18 -24.69
CA GLY A 55 -2.68 -25.87 -24.20
C GLY A 55 -3.43 -27.05 -23.56
N VAL A 56 -2.76 -28.18 -23.34
CA VAL A 56 -3.34 -29.35 -22.66
C VAL A 56 -3.23 -29.18 -21.14
N GLU A 57 -4.37 -28.98 -20.50
CA GLU A 57 -4.45 -28.55 -19.10
C GLU A 57 -3.64 -29.38 -18.09
N PHE A 58 -3.73 -30.72 -18.17
CA PHE A 58 -3.06 -31.61 -17.23
C PHE A 58 -1.56 -31.76 -17.51
N GLU A 59 -1.10 -31.43 -18.72
CA GLU A 59 0.33 -31.45 -19.07
C GLU A 59 1.06 -30.16 -18.69
N MET A 60 0.36 -29.03 -18.58
CA MET A 60 1.01 -27.74 -18.28
C MET A 60 1.85 -27.75 -16.99
N PRO A 61 1.41 -28.34 -15.86
CA PRO A 61 2.25 -28.45 -14.67
C PRO A 61 3.46 -29.36 -14.86
N ARG A 62 3.32 -30.48 -15.59
CA ARG A 62 4.43 -31.43 -15.88
C ARG A 62 5.47 -30.76 -16.77
N LEU A 63 5.03 -30.08 -17.82
CA LEU A 63 5.88 -29.30 -18.73
C LEU A 63 6.63 -28.20 -17.98
N LEU A 64 5.92 -27.42 -17.17
CA LEU A 64 6.53 -26.37 -16.35
C LEU A 64 7.58 -26.93 -15.39
N GLY A 65 7.25 -28.01 -14.68
CA GLY A 65 8.18 -28.67 -13.77
C GLY A 65 9.45 -29.13 -14.47
N ARG A 66 9.36 -29.53 -15.74
CA ARG A 66 10.53 -29.88 -16.56
C ARG A 66 11.36 -28.64 -16.94
N ILE A 67 10.71 -27.56 -17.38
CA ILE A 67 11.38 -26.28 -17.73
C ILE A 67 12.17 -25.74 -16.53
N LEU A 68 11.57 -25.74 -15.34
CA LEU A 68 12.20 -25.20 -14.13
C LEU A 68 13.40 -26.04 -13.66
N LYS A 69 13.31 -27.37 -13.77
CA LYS A 69 14.38 -28.31 -13.40
C LYS A 69 15.55 -28.31 -14.39
N GLU A 70 15.27 -28.16 -15.68
CA GLU A 70 16.27 -28.25 -16.75
C GLU A 70 16.22 -27.01 -17.66
N PRO A 71 16.76 -25.86 -17.20
CA PRO A 71 16.70 -24.60 -17.95
C PRO A 71 17.35 -24.66 -19.35
N CYS A 72 18.33 -25.56 -19.56
CA CYS A 72 18.94 -25.79 -20.87
C CYS A 72 17.94 -26.27 -21.93
N LEU A 73 16.85 -26.92 -21.51
CA LEU A 73 15.79 -27.37 -22.41
C LEU A 73 14.70 -26.31 -22.61
N SER A 74 14.81 -25.15 -21.96
CA SER A 74 13.77 -24.11 -22.02
C SER A 74 13.51 -23.64 -23.45
N GLU A 75 14.53 -23.61 -24.32
CA GLU A 75 14.34 -23.21 -25.73
C GLU A 75 13.40 -24.15 -26.50
N TYR A 76 13.38 -25.45 -26.16
CA TYR A 76 12.51 -26.45 -26.79
C TYR A 76 11.13 -26.54 -26.12
N LEU A 77 11.08 -26.34 -24.81
CA LEU A 77 9.87 -26.58 -24.02
C LEU A 77 8.98 -25.34 -23.87
N SER A 78 9.59 -24.16 -23.73
CA SER A 78 8.87 -22.90 -23.52
C SER A 78 7.83 -22.63 -24.61
N PRO A 79 8.08 -22.83 -25.93
CA PRO A 79 7.07 -22.59 -26.98
C PRO A 79 5.74 -23.33 -26.75
N HIS A 80 5.79 -24.52 -26.16
CA HIS A 80 4.61 -25.36 -25.92
C HIS A 80 3.91 -25.08 -24.58
N PHE A 81 4.50 -24.24 -23.72
CA PHE A 81 3.85 -23.78 -22.50
C PHE A 81 2.80 -22.72 -22.84
N SER A 82 1.52 -23.06 -22.63
CA SER A 82 0.37 -22.19 -22.92
C SER A 82 -0.67 -22.30 -21.80
N PRO A 83 -0.60 -21.45 -20.76
CA PRO A 83 -1.48 -21.54 -19.61
C PRO A 83 -2.91 -21.01 -19.85
N SER A 84 -3.24 -20.51 -21.05
CA SER A 84 -4.49 -19.78 -21.32
C SER A 84 -5.78 -20.57 -21.02
N ASN A 85 -5.75 -21.91 -21.12
CA ASN A 85 -6.94 -22.75 -20.96
C ASN A 85 -7.05 -23.47 -19.62
N VAL A 86 -6.03 -23.38 -18.76
CA VAL A 86 -6.00 -24.16 -17.50
C VAL A 86 -7.06 -23.70 -16.51
N CYS A 87 -7.49 -24.59 -15.62
CA CYS A 87 -8.32 -24.18 -14.49
C CYS A 87 -7.56 -23.28 -13.51
N THR A 88 -8.30 -22.52 -12.71
CA THR A 88 -7.74 -21.61 -11.70
C THR A 88 -6.78 -22.31 -10.73
N ALA A 89 -7.07 -23.54 -10.31
CA ALA A 89 -6.19 -24.27 -9.39
C ALA A 89 -4.79 -24.50 -10.00
N ASN A 90 -4.74 -24.97 -11.25
CA ASN A 90 -3.48 -25.17 -11.96
C ASN A 90 -2.77 -23.85 -12.26
N LEU A 91 -3.51 -22.80 -12.61
CA LEU A 91 -2.93 -21.46 -12.81
C LEU A 91 -2.16 -21.00 -11.57
N LEU A 92 -2.80 -21.07 -10.39
CA LEU A 92 -2.20 -20.64 -9.13
C LEU A 92 -0.98 -21.49 -8.75
N ILE A 93 -1.05 -22.81 -8.94
CA ILE A 93 0.07 -23.72 -8.69
C ILE A 93 1.26 -23.36 -9.59
N MET A 94 1.02 -23.21 -10.89
CA MET A 94 2.08 -22.90 -11.86
C MET A 94 2.71 -21.53 -11.62
N TYR A 95 1.89 -20.51 -11.40
CA TYR A 95 2.35 -19.14 -11.13
C TYR A 95 3.19 -19.09 -9.84
N LYS A 96 2.76 -19.82 -8.80
CA LYS A 96 3.50 -19.99 -7.54
C LYS A 96 4.83 -20.70 -7.77
N SER A 97 4.86 -21.80 -8.50
CA SER A 97 6.10 -22.55 -8.78
C SER A 97 7.14 -21.68 -9.48
N ILE A 98 6.74 -20.90 -10.50
CA ILE A 98 7.66 -19.98 -11.18
C ILE A 98 8.18 -18.91 -10.22
N SER A 99 7.30 -18.38 -9.37
CA SER A 99 7.65 -17.31 -8.41
C SER A 99 8.58 -17.79 -7.28
N GLN A 100 8.57 -19.09 -6.95
CA GLN A 100 9.46 -19.68 -5.95
C GLN A 100 10.85 -20.02 -6.51
N GLU A 101 10.95 -20.28 -7.81
CA GLU A 101 12.19 -20.72 -8.48
C GLU A 101 12.91 -19.57 -9.22
N ILE A 102 12.58 -18.31 -8.92
CA ILE A 102 13.13 -17.13 -9.63
C ILE A 102 14.65 -17.11 -9.56
N GLY A 103 15.27 -17.27 -8.38
CA GLY A 103 16.72 -17.20 -8.21
C GLY A 103 17.34 -16.02 -8.99
N GLN A 104 18.35 -16.30 -9.82
CA GLN A 104 18.91 -15.37 -10.82
C GLN A 104 18.40 -15.64 -12.25
N LYS A 105 17.33 -16.44 -12.41
CA LYS A 105 16.77 -16.88 -13.70
C LYS A 105 15.67 -15.93 -14.20
N TYR A 106 15.90 -14.61 -14.13
CA TYR A 106 14.87 -13.60 -14.39
C TYR A 106 14.24 -13.69 -15.78
N ASP A 107 15.05 -13.95 -16.82
CA ASP A 107 14.57 -14.06 -18.21
C ASP A 107 13.61 -15.24 -18.40
N VAL A 108 13.94 -16.39 -17.81
CA VAL A 108 13.10 -17.60 -17.90
C VAL A 108 11.80 -17.37 -17.14
N SER A 109 11.86 -16.82 -15.93
CA SER A 109 10.66 -16.49 -15.16
C SER A 109 9.78 -15.47 -15.87
N PHE A 110 10.37 -14.43 -16.47
CA PHE A 110 9.64 -13.44 -17.26
C PHE A 110 8.96 -14.09 -18.48
N ALA A 111 9.69 -14.87 -19.27
CA ALA A 111 9.16 -15.54 -20.46
C ALA A 111 8.02 -16.51 -20.16
N LEU A 112 8.04 -17.16 -18.98
CA LEU A 112 6.97 -18.05 -18.54
C LEU A 112 5.77 -17.27 -17.99
N LEU A 113 6.01 -16.28 -17.13
CA LEU A 113 4.94 -15.49 -16.51
C LEU A 113 4.23 -14.58 -17.52
N SER A 114 4.93 -14.10 -18.56
CA SER A 114 4.34 -13.26 -19.61
C SER A 114 3.28 -13.98 -20.44
N LYS A 115 3.23 -15.31 -20.36
CA LYS A 115 2.22 -16.15 -21.03
C LYS A 115 0.92 -16.26 -20.25
N PHE A 116 0.89 -15.82 -18.99
CA PHE A 116 -0.34 -15.79 -18.20
C PHE A 116 -1.12 -14.52 -18.54
N ASP A 117 -2.24 -14.69 -19.25
CA ASP A 117 -3.20 -13.62 -19.46
C ASP A 117 -4.11 -13.48 -18.24
N VAL A 118 -3.65 -12.67 -17.27
CA VAL A 118 -4.34 -12.44 -16.00
C VAL A 118 -5.69 -11.77 -16.21
N ASP A 119 -5.80 -10.83 -17.15
CA ASP A 119 -7.05 -10.13 -17.42
C ASP A 119 -8.10 -11.09 -18.00
N ASN A 120 -7.72 -11.88 -19.00
CA ASN A 120 -8.61 -12.90 -19.57
C ASN A 120 -8.96 -13.98 -18.53
N TRP A 121 -8.01 -14.38 -17.66
CA TRP A 121 -8.30 -15.32 -16.57
C TRP A 121 -9.38 -14.79 -15.62
N LEU A 122 -9.29 -13.53 -15.20
CA LEU A 122 -10.27 -12.90 -14.32
C LEU A 122 -11.67 -12.88 -14.95
N HIS A 123 -11.78 -12.46 -16.21
CA HIS A 123 -13.07 -12.32 -16.90
C HIS A 123 -13.67 -13.66 -17.34
N MET A 124 -12.86 -14.58 -17.88
CA MET A 124 -13.37 -15.83 -18.45
C MET A 124 -13.52 -16.96 -17.43
N LYS A 125 -12.63 -17.03 -16.43
CA LYS A 125 -12.69 -18.09 -15.41
C LYS A 125 -13.39 -17.63 -14.14
N ASN A 126 -13.62 -16.32 -13.96
CA ASN A 126 -14.30 -15.71 -12.82
C ASN A 126 -13.89 -16.33 -11.48
N PRO A 127 -12.60 -16.25 -11.11
CA PRO A 127 -12.06 -16.91 -9.93
C PRO A 127 -12.71 -16.40 -8.64
N LYS A 128 -12.85 -17.30 -7.66
CA LYS A 128 -13.40 -16.94 -6.34
C LYS A 128 -12.49 -15.93 -5.63
N LEU A 129 -13.07 -15.17 -4.68
CA LEU A 129 -12.34 -14.19 -3.85
C LEU A 129 -11.06 -14.79 -3.24
N ASN A 130 -11.15 -15.96 -2.60
CA ASN A 130 -9.99 -16.60 -1.99
C ASN A 130 -8.88 -16.99 -2.99
N GLN A 131 -9.23 -17.29 -4.24
CA GLN A 131 -8.28 -17.61 -5.31
C GLN A 131 -7.58 -16.35 -5.81
N ARG A 132 -8.29 -15.23 -5.89
CA ARG A 132 -7.71 -13.92 -6.18
C ARG A 132 -6.78 -13.45 -5.06
N SER A 133 -7.19 -13.59 -3.80
CA SER A 133 -6.32 -13.35 -2.63
C SER A 133 -5.05 -14.18 -2.67
N GLN A 134 -5.15 -15.48 -2.99
CA GLN A 134 -3.97 -16.35 -3.16
C GLN A 134 -3.05 -15.86 -4.29
N PHE A 135 -3.61 -15.40 -5.40
CA PHE A 135 -2.82 -14.83 -6.49
C PHE A 135 -2.10 -13.54 -6.07
N ILE A 136 -2.80 -12.64 -5.40
CA ILE A 136 -2.25 -11.39 -4.86
C ILE A 136 -1.06 -11.70 -3.93
N GLU A 137 -1.21 -12.66 -3.02
CA GLU A 137 -0.14 -13.09 -2.12
C GLU A 137 1.10 -13.57 -2.89
N ILE A 138 0.91 -14.38 -3.95
CA ILE A 138 2.02 -14.88 -4.77
C ILE A 138 2.73 -13.71 -5.49
N VAL A 139 1.96 -12.78 -6.07
CA VAL A 139 2.51 -11.62 -6.79
C VAL A 139 3.29 -10.69 -5.85
N ILE A 140 2.73 -10.37 -4.69
CA ILE A 140 3.39 -9.50 -3.70
C ILE A 140 4.66 -10.16 -3.17
N LYS A 141 4.64 -11.47 -2.90
CA LYS A 141 5.86 -12.21 -2.53
C LYS A 141 6.91 -12.18 -3.64
N GLY A 142 6.50 -12.32 -4.90
CA GLY A 142 7.39 -12.19 -6.05
C GLY A 142 8.04 -10.80 -6.13
N LEU A 143 7.24 -9.73 -5.95
CA LEU A 143 7.75 -8.35 -5.90
C LEU A 143 8.75 -8.14 -4.76
N SER A 144 8.43 -8.60 -3.55
CA SER A 144 9.32 -8.48 -2.39
C SER A 144 10.60 -9.30 -2.54
N ALA A 145 10.55 -10.46 -3.22
CA ALA A 145 11.74 -11.26 -3.52
C ALA A 145 12.74 -10.56 -4.47
N LEU A 146 12.26 -9.62 -5.30
CA LEU A 146 13.10 -8.78 -6.15
C LEU A 146 13.67 -7.56 -5.40
N GLY A 147 13.18 -7.29 -4.19
CA GLY A 147 13.68 -6.25 -3.29
C GLY A 147 13.18 -4.84 -3.60
N SER A 148 13.63 -3.87 -2.79
CA SER A 148 13.22 -2.48 -2.88
C SER A 148 13.89 -1.72 -4.03
N ASP A 149 15.06 -2.20 -4.46
CA ASP A 149 15.84 -1.72 -5.59
C ASP A 149 16.20 -2.90 -6.49
N PRO A 150 15.29 -3.33 -7.38
CA PRO A 150 15.50 -4.50 -8.22
C PRO A 150 16.64 -4.26 -9.23
N PRO A 151 17.51 -5.27 -9.46
CA PRO A 151 18.61 -5.15 -10.42
C PRO A 151 18.08 -5.00 -11.85
N VAL A 152 18.90 -4.44 -12.74
CA VAL A 152 18.52 -4.11 -14.14
C VAL A 152 17.98 -5.33 -14.88
N GLU A 153 18.60 -6.49 -14.66
CA GLU A 153 18.22 -7.78 -15.25
C GLU A 153 16.84 -8.26 -14.78
N ALA A 154 16.40 -7.87 -13.59
CA ALA A 154 15.09 -8.22 -13.03
C ALA A 154 13.99 -7.21 -13.37
N MET A 155 14.31 -6.07 -14.00
CA MET A 155 13.36 -4.96 -14.19
C MET A 155 12.13 -5.35 -15.04
N MET A 156 12.32 -6.17 -16.08
CA MET A 156 11.20 -6.64 -16.90
C MET A 156 10.25 -7.55 -16.11
N LEU A 157 10.81 -8.47 -15.32
CA LEU A 157 10.04 -9.35 -14.44
C LEU A 157 9.30 -8.57 -13.35
N HIS A 158 9.98 -7.60 -12.73
CA HIS A 158 9.38 -6.71 -11.75
C HIS A 158 8.22 -5.89 -12.34
N GLY A 159 8.40 -5.33 -13.55
CA GLY A 159 7.35 -4.64 -14.29
C GLY A 159 6.14 -5.53 -14.61
N LEU A 160 6.38 -6.79 -14.94
CA LEU A 160 5.31 -7.76 -15.19
C LEU A 160 4.49 -8.06 -13.93
N TYR A 161 5.14 -8.31 -12.78
CA TYR A 161 4.43 -8.50 -11.52
C TYR A 161 3.60 -7.27 -11.13
N ARG A 162 4.15 -6.06 -11.29
CA ARG A 162 3.43 -4.80 -11.06
C ARG A 162 2.17 -4.70 -11.91
N LYS A 163 2.29 -5.01 -13.21
CA LYS A 163 1.14 -5.05 -14.12
C LYS A 163 0.09 -6.04 -13.63
N HIS A 164 0.48 -7.28 -13.30
CA HIS A 164 -0.46 -8.30 -12.82
C HIS A 164 -1.14 -7.91 -11.50
N LEU A 165 -0.40 -7.27 -10.58
CA LEU A 165 -0.98 -6.74 -9.34
C LEU A 165 -2.05 -5.69 -9.65
N LEU A 166 -1.75 -4.72 -10.52
CA LEU A 166 -2.72 -3.69 -10.92
C LEU A 166 -3.94 -4.26 -11.63
N THR A 167 -3.76 -5.25 -12.51
CA THR A 167 -4.88 -5.92 -13.20
C THR A 167 -5.86 -6.52 -12.19
N VAL A 168 -5.38 -7.20 -11.14
CA VAL A 168 -6.25 -7.77 -10.10
C VAL A 168 -6.79 -6.70 -9.16
N PHE A 169 -6.02 -5.65 -8.87
CA PHE A 169 -6.45 -4.51 -8.08
C PHE A 169 -7.64 -3.78 -8.70
N GLU A 170 -7.64 -3.60 -10.03
CA GLU A 170 -8.67 -2.86 -10.76
C GLU A 170 -9.90 -3.73 -11.08
N PHE A 171 -9.73 -5.05 -11.18
CA PHE A 171 -10.81 -5.96 -11.47
C PHE A 171 -11.82 -6.03 -10.31
N GLN A 172 -13.06 -5.61 -10.59
CA GLN A 172 -14.14 -5.54 -9.60
C GLN A 172 -13.75 -4.72 -8.35
N PHE A 173 -13.01 -3.63 -8.56
CA PHE A 173 -12.70 -2.68 -7.50
C PHE A 173 -13.99 -2.25 -6.75
N PRO A 174 -14.01 -2.18 -5.40
CA PRO A 174 -12.89 -2.22 -4.46
C PRO A 174 -12.63 -3.58 -3.76
N GLU A 175 -13.07 -4.72 -4.30
CA GLU A 175 -13.12 -5.99 -3.54
C GLU A 175 -11.80 -6.41 -2.84
N HIS A 176 -10.64 -6.21 -3.48
CA HIS A 176 -9.32 -6.55 -2.91
C HIS A 176 -8.50 -5.33 -2.46
N TYR A 177 -9.07 -4.12 -2.50
CA TYR A 177 -8.38 -2.88 -2.18
C TYR A 177 -7.75 -2.91 -0.78
N GLY A 178 -8.54 -3.25 0.25
CA GLY A 178 -8.07 -3.28 1.64
C GLY A 178 -6.99 -4.34 1.89
N GLU A 179 -7.12 -5.52 1.26
CA GLU A 179 -6.15 -6.62 1.34
C GLU A 179 -4.81 -6.22 0.73
N ILE A 180 -4.84 -5.62 -0.48
CA ILE A 180 -3.63 -5.17 -1.17
C ILE A 180 -2.96 -4.06 -0.35
N LEU A 181 -3.71 -3.08 0.14
CA LEU A 181 -3.17 -2.01 0.97
C LEU A 181 -2.49 -2.55 2.24
N ALA A 182 -3.14 -3.46 2.96
CA ALA A 182 -2.56 -4.10 4.15
C ALA A 182 -1.29 -4.88 3.82
N SER A 183 -1.28 -5.61 2.70
CA SER A 183 -0.12 -6.40 2.25
C SER A 183 1.06 -5.52 1.86
N LEU A 184 0.81 -4.35 1.24
CA LEU A 184 1.86 -3.39 0.92
C LEU A 184 2.46 -2.76 2.19
N LEU A 185 1.64 -2.39 3.16
CA LEU A 185 2.09 -1.87 4.45
C LEU A 185 2.99 -2.90 5.17
N GLN A 186 2.56 -4.16 5.21
CA GLN A 186 3.34 -5.25 5.78
C GLN A 186 4.66 -5.47 5.02
N SER A 187 4.61 -5.49 3.69
CA SER A 187 5.79 -5.72 2.84
C SER A 187 6.77 -4.54 2.83
N SER A 188 6.35 -3.36 3.26
CA SER A 188 7.22 -2.17 3.37
C SER A 188 8.07 -2.19 4.65
N SER A 189 7.61 -2.90 5.68
CA SER A 189 8.33 -3.00 6.94
C SER A 189 9.55 -3.93 6.88
N GLY A 190 9.59 -4.83 5.89
CA GLY A 190 10.55 -5.93 5.80
C GLY A 190 10.42 -6.92 6.96
N THR A 191 10.85 -8.16 6.73
CA THR A 191 11.17 -9.09 7.82
C THR A 191 12.61 -9.56 7.64
N THR A 192 13.18 -10.25 8.62
CA THR A 192 14.56 -10.77 8.55
C THR A 192 14.82 -11.58 7.27
N ASP A 193 13.78 -12.23 6.73
CA ASP A 193 13.87 -13.13 5.58
C ASP A 193 13.32 -12.55 4.27
N VAL A 194 12.67 -11.37 4.30
CA VAL A 194 11.98 -10.79 3.14
C VAL A 194 12.35 -9.32 2.99
N ALA A 195 12.97 -9.00 1.85
CA ALA A 195 13.32 -7.64 1.51
C ALA A 195 12.07 -6.75 1.38
N PRO A 196 12.17 -5.45 1.72
CA PRO A 196 11.07 -4.52 1.54
C PRO A 196 10.66 -4.37 0.07
N ILE A 197 9.37 -4.11 -0.18
CA ILE A 197 8.84 -3.95 -1.54
C ILE A 197 9.26 -2.61 -2.20
N ALA A 198 9.49 -2.58 -3.50
CA ALA A 198 9.89 -1.35 -4.20
C ALA A 198 8.83 -0.23 -4.12
N ILE A 199 9.30 1.03 -3.98
CA ILE A 199 8.45 2.23 -3.95
C ILE A 199 7.57 2.35 -5.20
N SER A 200 8.04 1.89 -6.37
CA SER A 200 7.24 1.97 -7.59
C SER A 200 5.93 1.18 -7.52
N VAL A 201 5.88 0.11 -6.72
CA VAL A 201 4.64 -0.66 -6.51
C VAL A 201 3.59 0.18 -5.79
N TRP A 202 4.02 0.95 -4.78
CA TRP A 202 3.14 1.91 -4.10
C TRP A 202 2.66 2.99 -5.05
N VAL A 203 3.56 3.58 -5.84
CA VAL A 203 3.22 4.65 -6.79
C VAL A 203 2.20 4.18 -7.82
N ASP A 204 2.30 2.94 -8.30
CA ASP A 204 1.31 2.34 -9.21
C ASP A 204 -0.08 2.25 -8.58
N VAL A 205 -0.16 1.75 -7.35
CA VAL A 205 -1.44 1.61 -6.64
C VAL A 205 -2.04 2.98 -6.31
N LEU A 206 -1.22 3.95 -5.86
CA LEU A 206 -1.67 5.32 -5.63
C LEU A 206 -2.15 5.99 -6.92
N ASN A 207 -1.47 5.77 -8.06
CA ASN A 207 -1.90 6.30 -9.35
C ASN A 207 -3.20 5.65 -9.86
N SER A 208 -3.39 4.35 -9.63
CA SER A 208 -4.67 3.69 -9.94
C SER A 208 -5.82 4.24 -9.10
N LEU A 209 -5.56 4.61 -7.84
CA LEU A 209 -6.53 5.29 -6.98
C LEU A 209 -6.80 6.73 -7.41
N ALA A 210 -5.77 7.42 -7.91
CA ALA A 210 -5.84 8.85 -8.22
C ALA A 210 -6.34 9.19 -9.62
N HIS A 211 -6.48 8.19 -10.50
CA HIS A 211 -6.88 8.38 -11.88
C HIS A 211 -8.14 9.26 -12.01
N PRO A 212 -8.16 10.29 -12.89
CA PRO A 212 -7.18 10.63 -13.95
C PRO A 212 -5.96 11.44 -13.50
N THR A 213 -5.82 11.77 -12.21
CA THR A 213 -4.66 12.51 -11.69
C THR A 213 -3.42 11.63 -11.64
N GLN A 214 -2.26 12.17 -12.01
CA GLN A 214 -0.97 11.48 -11.89
C GLN A 214 -0.18 11.99 -10.68
N ILE A 215 0.14 11.07 -9.78
CA ILE A 215 0.90 11.31 -8.56
C ILE A 215 2.36 10.96 -8.76
N HIS A 216 3.20 11.88 -8.31
CA HIS A 216 4.65 11.81 -8.33
C HIS A 216 5.22 12.25 -6.97
N ILE A 217 6.12 11.43 -6.43
CA ILE A 217 6.76 11.64 -5.13
C ILE A 217 7.55 12.96 -5.04
N LYS A 218 8.08 13.45 -6.17
CA LYS A 218 8.96 14.63 -6.23
C LYS A 218 8.22 15.96 -6.42
N ILE A 219 6.91 15.91 -6.71
CA ILE A 219 6.11 17.11 -6.97
C ILE A 219 5.52 17.64 -5.65
N SER A 220 5.18 18.93 -5.61
CA SER A 220 4.49 19.57 -4.48
C SER A 220 3.30 18.73 -4.00
N LEU A 221 3.27 18.42 -2.70
CA LEU A 221 2.21 17.63 -2.09
C LEU A 221 0.84 18.31 -2.25
N ARG A 222 0.76 19.61 -1.94
CA ARG A 222 -0.48 20.40 -1.95
C ARG A 222 -1.23 20.33 -3.28
N GLU A 223 -0.52 20.56 -4.39
CA GLU A 223 -1.14 20.65 -5.72
C GLU A 223 -1.75 19.31 -6.14
N GLN A 224 -1.01 18.23 -5.91
CA GLN A 224 -1.43 16.88 -6.25
C GLN A 224 -2.60 16.42 -5.38
N LEU A 225 -2.57 16.70 -4.07
CA LEU A 225 -3.67 16.32 -3.17
C LEU A 225 -4.98 17.04 -3.52
N ARG A 226 -4.90 18.32 -3.91
CA ARG A 226 -6.09 19.07 -4.36
C ARG A 226 -6.61 18.60 -5.71
N ALA A 227 -5.72 18.32 -6.67
CA ALA A 227 -6.11 17.75 -7.96
C ALA A 227 -6.77 16.38 -7.79
N TYR A 228 -6.22 15.53 -6.92
CA TYR A 228 -6.84 14.26 -6.55
C TYR A 228 -8.23 14.49 -5.93
N ALA A 229 -8.36 15.37 -4.94
CA ALA A 229 -9.62 15.61 -4.25
C ALA A 229 -10.76 16.03 -5.19
N GLN A 230 -10.44 16.80 -6.24
CA GLN A 230 -11.42 17.26 -7.23
C GLN A 230 -11.93 16.14 -8.14
N ASN A 231 -11.12 15.11 -8.37
CA ASN A 231 -11.45 14.02 -9.28
C ASN A 231 -11.72 12.69 -8.54
N GLN A 232 -11.73 12.71 -7.21
CA GLN A 232 -11.83 11.49 -6.44
C GLN A 232 -13.27 10.94 -6.46
N GLU A 233 -13.46 9.86 -7.20
CA GLU A 233 -14.73 9.16 -7.33
C GLU A 233 -14.59 7.65 -7.08
N LYS A 234 -13.35 7.12 -7.05
CA LYS A 234 -13.09 5.68 -7.05
C LYS A 234 -13.44 5.00 -5.73
N LEU A 235 -13.12 5.64 -4.59
CA LEU A 235 -13.49 5.15 -3.27
C LEU A 235 -14.72 5.89 -2.76
N HIS A 236 -15.77 5.17 -2.35
CA HIS A 236 -16.89 5.81 -1.68
C HIS A 236 -16.54 6.15 -0.23
N TYR A 237 -17.45 6.87 0.40
CA TYR A 237 -17.26 7.39 1.75
C TYR A 237 -16.95 6.28 2.77
N GLN A 238 -17.59 5.12 2.67
CA GLN A 238 -17.39 4.00 3.58
C GLN A 238 -16.00 3.38 3.45
N GLU A 239 -15.52 3.14 2.22
CA GLU A 239 -14.17 2.59 2.00
C GLU A 239 -13.08 3.56 2.46
N ILE A 240 -13.32 4.87 2.37
CA ILE A 240 -12.40 5.88 2.89
C ILE A 240 -12.35 5.82 4.43
N LEU A 241 -13.49 5.71 5.11
CA LEU A 241 -13.52 5.54 6.57
C LEU A 241 -12.76 4.29 6.99
N GLU A 242 -13.05 3.14 6.38
CA GLU A 242 -12.36 1.88 6.65
C GLU A 242 -10.85 1.98 6.38
N THR A 243 -10.45 2.76 5.36
CA THR A 243 -9.03 3.05 5.10
C THR A 243 -8.40 3.85 6.22
N THR A 244 -9.05 4.92 6.70
CA THR A 244 -8.51 5.73 7.79
C THR A 244 -8.31 4.90 9.06
N GLU A 245 -9.26 4.01 9.38
CA GLU A 245 -9.17 3.08 10.50
C GLU A 245 -8.08 2.04 10.29
N LEU A 246 -7.94 1.49 9.08
CA LEU A 246 -6.89 0.55 8.73
C LEU A 246 -5.50 1.16 8.94
N LEU A 247 -5.28 2.39 8.46
CA LEU A 247 -4.02 3.10 8.61
C LEU A 247 -3.74 3.45 10.08
N ALA A 248 -4.73 3.99 10.79
CA ALA A 248 -4.61 4.30 12.21
C ALA A 248 -4.22 3.06 13.02
N ARG A 249 -4.94 1.94 12.81
CA ARG A 249 -4.68 0.67 13.48
C ARG A 249 -3.31 0.10 13.13
N HIS A 250 -2.95 0.07 11.84
CA HIS A 250 -1.67 -0.47 11.39
C HIS A 250 -0.50 0.29 12.04
N PHE A 251 -0.47 1.62 11.91
CA PHE A 251 0.64 2.40 12.46
C PHE A 251 0.62 2.40 14.00
N THR A 252 -0.55 2.35 14.66
CA THR A 252 -0.61 2.19 16.12
C THR A 252 0.00 0.86 16.55
N GLN A 253 -0.35 -0.25 15.88
CA GLN A 253 0.23 -1.57 16.19
C GLN A 253 1.74 -1.56 15.99
N GLU A 254 2.21 -1.07 14.84
CA GLU A 254 3.64 -0.93 14.58
C GLU A 254 4.35 -0.08 15.64
N ARG A 255 3.70 1.00 16.08
CA ARG A 255 4.22 1.93 17.08
C ARG A 255 4.42 1.26 18.43
N LEU A 256 3.45 0.43 18.84
CA LEU A 256 3.48 -0.26 20.13
C LEU A 256 4.38 -1.50 20.13
N GLN A 257 4.61 -2.11 18.97
CA GLN A 257 5.46 -3.30 18.85
C GLN A 257 6.94 -2.97 18.58
N TYR A 258 7.22 -1.89 17.86
CA TYR A 258 8.58 -1.57 17.39
C TYR A 258 9.02 -0.13 17.67
N GLY A 259 8.10 0.74 18.12
CA GLY A 259 8.30 2.19 18.15
C GLY A 259 8.98 2.77 19.39
N LEU A 260 10.06 2.19 19.91
CA LEU A 260 10.78 2.80 21.05
C LEU A 260 11.25 4.24 20.76
N TYR A 261 11.72 4.49 19.53
CA TYR A 261 12.32 5.77 19.10
C TYR A 261 11.51 6.54 18.05
N GLY A 262 10.37 6.01 17.64
CA GLY A 262 9.67 6.46 16.45
C GLY A 262 9.34 5.29 15.55
N LEU A 263 8.47 5.51 14.57
CA LEU A 263 8.37 4.61 13.41
C LEU A 263 9.38 4.97 12.32
N TYR A 264 9.82 6.23 12.28
CA TYR A 264 10.70 6.75 11.24
C TYR A 264 11.98 5.94 10.99
N PRO A 265 12.70 5.40 11.99
CA PRO A 265 13.86 4.55 11.71
C PRO A 265 13.52 3.32 10.87
N LYS A 266 12.34 2.74 11.06
CA LYS A 266 11.87 1.54 10.37
C LYS A 266 11.35 1.85 8.96
N CYS A 267 10.58 2.92 8.81
CA CYS A 267 9.88 3.23 7.55
C CYS A 267 10.42 4.45 6.79
N ARG A 268 11.64 4.92 7.10
CA ARG A 268 12.27 6.11 6.49
C ARG A 268 12.17 6.15 4.97
N HIS A 269 12.40 5.00 4.32
CA HIS A 269 12.39 4.87 2.85
C HIS A 269 11.02 5.15 2.23
N TYR A 270 9.93 4.95 2.97
CA TYR A 270 8.54 5.09 2.50
C TYR A 270 7.87 6.38 2.94
N MET A 271 8.57 7.29 3.62
CA MET A 271 7.94 8.47 4.22
C MET A 271 7.21 9.37 3.22
N ASP A 272 7.78 9.56 2.02
CA ASP A 272 7.12 10.39 1.01
C ASP A 272 5.84 9.71 0.47
N VAL A 273 5.87 8.39 0.31
CA VAL A 273 4.70 7.59 -0.09
C VAL A 273 3.63 7.63 0.98
N TYR A 274 4.00 7.48 2.26
CA TYR A 274 3.04 7.53 3.36
C TYR A 274 2.45 8.93 3.53
N ALA A 275 3.25 9.98 3.38
CA ALA A 275 2.74 11.35 3.37
C ALA A 275 1.70 11.56 2.25
N LEU A 276 1.96 11.03 1.05
CA LEU A 276 1.02 11.06 -0.07
C LEU A 276 -0.25 10.27 0.22
N LEU A 277 -0.14 9.01 0.63
CA LEU A 277 -1.28 8.14 0.96
C LEU A 277 -2.17 8.78 2.03
N LEU A 278 -1.60 9.18 3.17
CA LEU A 278 -2.35 9.81 4.27
C LEU A 278 -3.01 11.12 3.81
N GLY A 279 -2.32 11.89 2.97
CA GLY A 279 -2.84 13.13 2.40
C GLY A 279 -4.01 12.88 1.45
N MET A 280 -3.90 11.89 0.56
CA MET A 280 -4.96 11.49 -0.36
C MET A 280 -6.19 11.02 0.40
N ILE A 281 -6.02 10.10 1.35
CA ILE A 281 -7.13 9.59 2.15
C ILE A 281 -7.77 10.71 2.97
N GLY A 282 -6.99 11.62 3.54
CA GLY A 282 -7.52 12.79 4.26
C GLY A 282 -8.31 13.76 3.37
N HIS A 283 -7.81 14.08 2.17
CA HIS A 283 -8.52 14.94 1.22
C HIS A 283 -9.78 14.26 0.64
N GLY A 284 -9.67 12.97 0.33
CA GLY A 284 -10.80 12.15 -0.11
C GLY A 284 -11.87 12.06 0.96
N LEU A 285 -11.49 11.89 2.24
CA LEU A 285 -12.43 11.92 3.37
C LEU A 285 -13.20 13.23 3.40
N ILE A 286 -12.51 14.37 3.30
CA ILE A 286 -13.14 15.69 3.36
C ILE A 286 -14.16 15.87 2.24
N ILE A 287 -13.78 15.58 0.98
CA ILE A 287 -14.70 15.72 -0.17
C ILE A 287 -15.84 14.70 -0.12
N SER A 288 -15.55 13.43 0.14
CA SER A 288 -16.59 12.40 0.22
C SER A 288 -17.56 12.65 1.37
N SER A 289 -17.08 13.13 2.53
CA SER A 289 -17.95 13.54 3.62
C SER A 289 -18.89 14.68 3.20
N LEU A 290 -18.40 15.68 2.44
CA LEU A 290 -19.21 16.81 1.98
C LEU A 290 -20.28 16.36 0.98
N ASN A 291 -19.89 15.46 0.08
CA ASN A 291 -20.79 14.91 -0.94
C ASN A 291 -21.86 14.00 -0.33
N THR A 292 -21.51 13.19 0.69
CA THR A 292 -22.46 12.31 1.38
C THR A 292 -23.40 13.07 2.32
N HIS A 293 -22.94 14.16 2.94
CA HIS A 293 -23.69 14.92 3.94
C HIS A 293 -24.03 16.33 3.46
N GLN A 294 -24.56 16.45 2.24
CA GLN A 294 -24.98 17.73 1.69
C GLN A 294 -25.98 18.44 2.63
N GLY A 295 -25.73 19.72 2.90
CA GLY A 295 -26.57 20.53 3.79
C GLY A 295 -26.34 20.32 5.28
N LEU A 296 -25.39 19.46 5.69
CA LEU A 296 -24.97 19.38 7.08
C LEU A 296 -24.29 20.70 7.50
N VAL A 297 -24.63 21.18 8.69
CA VAL A 297 -23.95 22.34 9.27
C VAL A 297 -22.48 21.99 9.50
N SER A 298 -21.60 22.97 9.26
CA SER A 298 -20.15 22.79 9.25
C SER A 298 -19.57 22.28 10.56
N ASP A 299 -20.26 22.48 11.69
CA ASP A 299 -19.89 21.99 13.01
C ASP A 299 -19.92 20.46 13.09
N LYS A 300 -21.06 19.85 12.72
CA LYS A 300 -21.25 18.39 12.69
C LYS A 300 -20.37 17.72 11.66
N MET A 301 -20.05 18.43 10.58
CA MET A 301 -19.09 17.99 9.59
C MET A 301 -17.69 17.86 10.19
N CYS A 302 -17.23 18.89 10.91
CA CYS A 302 -15.95 18.86 11.61
C CYS A 302 -15.92 17.75 12.67
N GLU A 303 -16.99 17.59 13.44
CA GLU A 303 -17.12 16.53 14.45
C GLU A 303 -16.94 15.13 13.85
N LYS A 304 -17.46 14.91 12.63
CA LYS A 304 -17.32 13.63 11.93
C LYS A 304 -15.92 13.41 11.35
N VAL A 305 -15.35 14.42 10.70
CA VAL A 305 -14.08 14.26 9.96
C VAL A 305 -12.86 14.27 10.88
N TRP A 306 -12.87 15.13 11.90
CA TRP A 306 -11.71 15.39 12.74
C TRP A 306 -11.15 14.12 13.43
N PRO A 307 -11.95 13.24 14.05
CA PRO A 307 -11.43 12.04 14.70
C PRO A 307 -10.63 11.15 13.74
N TYR A 308 -11.11 10.93 12.51
CA TYR A 308 -10.40 10.10 11.54
C TYR A 308 -9.09 10.73 11.06
N ILE A 309 -9.07 12.04 10.78
CA ILE A 309 -7.80 12.73 10.44
C ILE A 309 -6.84 12.66 11.63
N ARG A 310 -7.30 12.98 12.84
CA ARG A 310 -6.46 12.93 14.05
C ARG A 310 -5.86 11.53 14.25
N ASP A 311 -6.71 10.50 14.26
CA ASP A 311 -6.30 9.14 14.63
C ASP A 311 -5.44 8.48 13.55
N MET A 312 -5.68 8.79 12.27
CA MET A 312 -4.86 8.29 11.17
C MET A 312 -3.42 8.81 11.23
N PHE A 313 -3.23 10.08 11.63
CA PHE A 313 -1.89 10.68 11.73
C PHE A 313 -1.22 10.48 13.09
N ALA A 314 -2.00 10.36 14.18
CA ALA A 314 -1.50 10.32 15.55
C ALA A 314 -0.35 9.34 15.81
N PRO A 315 -0.34 8.09 15.31
CA PRO A 315 0.74 7.14 15.59
C PRO A 315 2.12 7.60 15.10
N LEU A 316 2.13 8.45 14.07
CA LEU A 316 3.35 8.99 13.48
C LEU A 316 3.76 10.30 14.14
N ILE A 317 2.79 11.12 14.59
CA ILE A 317 3.09 12.49 15.02
C ILE A 317 2.90 12.77 16.53
N ALA A 318 2.11 11.96 17.23
CA ALA A 318 1.72 12.22 18.62
C ALA A 318 2.57 11.43 19.63
N PRO A 319 3.02 12.05 20.72
CA PRO A 319 3.49 11.32 21.90
C PRO A 319 2.36 10.49 22.54
N TYR A 320 2.70 9.33 23.07
CA TYR A 320 1.79 8.51 23.86
C TYR A 320 2.06 8.65 25.35
N SER A 321 1.00 8.87 26.14
CA SER A 321 1.07 8.72 27.58
C SER A 321 1.24 7.25 27.94
N MET A 322 2.27 6.93 28.72
CA MET A 322 2.54 5.54 29.10
C MET A 322 1.43 4.93 29.93
N GLN A 323 0.66 5.73 30.66
CA GLN A 323 -0.49 5.26 31.43
C GLN A 323 -1.54 4.56 30.56
N ASN A 324 -1.71 4.99 29.31
CA ASN A 324 -2.80 4.52 28.45
C ASN A 324 -2.38 3.37 27.53
N VAL A 325 -1.07 3.19 27.30
CA VAL A 325 -0.58 2.27 26.26
C VAL A 325 0.30 1.15 26.79
N LYS A 326 0.74 1.20 28.06
CA LYS A 326 1.73 0.25 28.62
C LYS A 326 1.35 -1.21 28.42
N GLU A 327 0.08 -1.57 28.67
CA GLU A 327 -0.41 -2.94 28.57
C GLU A 327 -0.35 -3.51 27.14
N ASN A 328 -0.46 -2.66 26.12
CA ASN A 328 -0.51 -3.06 24.72
C ASN A 328 0.87 -3.01 24.02
N MET A 329 1.91 -2.54 24.71
CA MET A 329 3.27 -2.46 24.17
C MET A 329 4.02 -3.80 24.25
N ALA A 330 4.98 -4.00 23.36
CA ALA A 330 5.90 -5.14 23.46
C ALA A 330 6.67 -5.11 24.80
N SER A 331 6.88 -6.28 25.41
CA SER A 331 7.50 -6.42 26.73
C SER A 331 8.89 -5.79 26.82
N TRP A 332 9.70 -5.92 25.77
CA TRP A 332 11.03 -5.32 25.70
C TRP A 332 10.99 -3.78 25.68
N ILE A 333 9.98 -3.17 25.05
CA ILE A 333 9.77 -1.71 25.08
C ILE A 333 9.38 -1.30 26.49
N GLN A 334 8.46 -2.02 27.14
CA GLN A 334 8.02 -1.71 28.50
C GLN A 334 9.21 -1.68 29.48
N GLN A 335 10.11 -2.67 29.40
CA GLN A 335 11.30 -2.75 30.25
C GLN A 335 12.25 -1.56 30.03
N LEU A 336 12.42 -1.12 28.79
CA LEU A 336 13.31 0.00 28.45
C LEU A 336 12.69 1.38 28.69
N THR A 337 11.44 1.43 29.12
CA THR A 337 10.68 2.68 29.28
C THR A 337 9.95 2.77 30.61
N ASP A 338 10.31 1.94 31.57
CA ASP A 338 9.62 1.86 32.87
C ASP A 338 9.71 3.16 33.68
N ASP A 339 10.77 3.94 33.46
CA ASP A 339 11.01 5.27 34.03
C ASP A 339 10.38 6.41 33.23
N ARG A 340 9.83 6.14 32.04
CA ARG A 340 9.29 7.17 31.14
C ARG A 340 7.81 7.36 31.38
N SER A 341 7.40 8.63 31.48
CA SER A 341 5.98 8.99 31.52
C SER A 341 5.34 9.11 30.14
N VAL A 342 6.17 9.31 29.10
CA VAL A 342 5.72 9.55 27.71
C VAL A 342 6.63 8.82 26.72
N LEU A 343 6.02 8.19 25.72
CA LEU A 343 6.71 7.64 24.55
C LEU A 343 6.68 8.65 23.40
N LEU A 344 7.84 9.19 23.04
CA LEU A 344 7.96 10.26 22.04
C LEU A 344 7.91 9.72 20.60
N PRO A 345 7.23 10.41 19.67
CA PRO A 345 6.96 9.93 18.30
C PRO A 345 8.18 9.89 17.39
N TRP A 346 9.26 10.60 17.73
CA TRP A 346 10.54 10.53 17.03
C TRP A 346 11.74 10.98 17.90
N ILE A 347 12.94 10.70 17.41
CA ILE A 347 14.21 11.24 17.95
C ILE A 347 14.69 12.44 17.14
N THR A 348 15.67 13.18 17.66
CA THR A 348 16.21 14.38 17.02
C THR A 348 16.70 14.16 15.58
N ALA A 349 17.22 12.96 15.27
CA ALA A 349 17.69 12.63 13.92
C ALA A 349 16.56 12.50 12.88
N ASP A 350 15.32 12.27 13.32
CA ASP A 350 14.18 11.97 12.44
C ASP A 350 13.25 13.16 12.19
N VAL A 351 13.62 14.36 12.68
CA VAL A 351 12.80 15.58 12.55
C VAL A 351 12.41 15.87 11.09
N GLN A 352 13.32 15.67 10.14
CA GLN A 352 13.02 15.88 8.72
C GLN A 352 11.98 14.90 8.18
N CYS A 353 12.01 13.64 8.63
CA CYS A 353 11.02 12.64 8.25
C CYS A 353 9.66 12.96 8.89
N ALA A 354 9.66 13.38 10.15
CA ALA A 354 8.46 13.82 10.83
C ALA A 354 7.81 15.02 10.14
N GLN A 355 8.61 15.98 9.69
CA GLN A 355 8.10 17.16 8.97
C GLN A 355 7.33 16.81 7.70
N LYS A 356 7.71 15.75 6.97
CA LYS A 356 6.97 15.29 5.78
C LYS A 356 5.54 14.87 6.11
N ILE A 357 5.37 14.10 7.19
CA ILE A 357 4.05 13.66 7.66
C ILE A 357 3.26 14.85 8.23
N LEU A 358 3.92 15.75 8.97
CA LEU A 358 3.30 16.97 9.49
C LEU A 358 2.80 17.89 8.38
N ASN A 359 3.55 18.03 7.28
CA ASN A 359 3.11 18.80 6.12
C ASN A 359 1.85 18.19 5.48
N SER A 360 1.77 16.87 5.40
CA SER A 360 0.56 16.18 4.91
C SER A 360 -0.64 16.41 5.84
N PHE A 361 -0.45 16.27 7.15
CA PHE A 361 -1.47 16.59 8.15
C PHE A 361 -1.94 18.04 8.02
N GLN A 362 -1.01 19.00 7.93
CA GLN A 362 -1.30 20.42 7.75
C GLN A 362 -2.13 20.67 6.50
N GLU A 363 -1.79 20.06 5.36
CA GLU A 363 -2.54 20.25 4.12
C GLU A 363 -3.96 19.70 4.24
N CYS A 364 -4.19 18.58 4.93
CA CYS A 364 -5.54 18.10 5.21
C CYS A 364 -6.36 19.11 6.04
N ILE A 365 -5.77 19.71 7.08
CA ILE A 365 -6.44 20.73 7.90
C ILE A 365 -6.72 22.00 7.11
N LEU A 366 -5.73 22.50 6.36
CA LEU A 366 -5.90 23.68 5.52
C LEU A 366 -6.94 23.45 4.42
N PHE A 367 -7.00 22.24 3.88
CA PHE A 367 -8.03 21.88 2.90
C PHE A 367 -9.41 21.80 3.54
N LEU A 368 -9.56 21.18 4.72
CA LEU A 368 -10.81 21.18 5.46
C LEU A 368 -11.31 22.62 5.72
N LEU A 369 -10.43 23.48 6.23
CA LEU A 369 -10.71 24.91 6.44
C LEU A 369 -11.12 25.64 5.15
N HIS A 370 -10.54 25.27 4.01
CA HIS A 370 -10.83 25.89 2.72
C HIS A 370 -12.19 25.49 2.16
N VAL A 371 -12.59 24.22 2.32
CA VAL A 371 -13.83 23.71 1.72
C VAL A 371 -15.06 23.92 2.61
N LEU A 372 -14.88 24.08 3.92
CA LEU A 372 -15.99 24.40 4.82
C LEU A 372 -16.64 25.74 4.40
N PRO A 373 -17.98 25.80 4.28
CA PRO A 373 -18.66 27.03 3.89
C PRO A 373 -18.48 28.08 4.99
N GLY A 374 -17.56 29.00 4.72
CA GLY A 374 -17.21 30.14 5.56
C GLY A 374 -17.11 31.41 4.73
N LYS A 375 -18.08 31.66 3.84
CA LYS A 375 -18.32 33.06 3.45
C LYS A 375 -18.82 33.76 4.71
N PHE A 376 -18.06 34.72 5.20
CA PHE A 376 -18.58 35.76 6.07
C PHE A 376 -19.85 36.30 5.38
N TYR A 377 -21.02 35.94 5.88
CA TYR A 377 -22.24 36.70 5.58
C TYR A 377 -22.05 38.04 6.29
N PHE A 378 -21.39 38.99 5.62
CA PHE A 378 -21.68 40.40 5.82
C PHE A 378 -23.00 40.68 5.10
N ASP A 379 -24.10 40.08 5.58
CA ASP A 379 -25.39 40.71 5.38
C ASP A 379 -25.57 41.64 6.56
N VAL A 380 -25.49 42.93 6.22
CA VAL A 380 -25.65 44.04 7.13
C VAL A 380 -27.12 44.11 7.48
N ASP A 381 -27.57 43.33 8.46
CA ASP A 381 -28.70 43.67 9.31
C ASP A 381 -28.91 42.63 10.42
N VAL A 382 -29.29 43.15 11.59
CA VAL A 382 -29.74 42.44 12.80
C VAL A 382 -28.63 41.97 13.76
N LEU A 383 -28.36 42.87 14.71
CA LEU A 383 -28.29 42.66 16.18
C LEU A 383 -28.53 41.22 16.72
N ALA A 384 -27.68 40.27 16.35
CA ALA A 384 -27.52 38.98 17.03
C ALA A 384 -26.07 38.84 17.45
N LEU A 385 -25.74 39.41 18.62
CA LEU A 385 -24.45 39.28 19.30
C LEU A 385 -24.27 37.85 19.92
N THR A 386 -24.83 36.85 19.26
CA THR A 386 -24.88 35.46 19.69
C THR A 386 -24.06 34.63 18.70
N THR A 387 -22.78 34.44 19.04
CA THR A 387 -22.04 33.21 18.72
C THR A 387 -22.01 32.84 17.23
N ILE A 388 -21.45 33.70 16.38
CA ILE A 388 -20.98 33.26 15.05
C ILE A 388 -19.66 32.51 15.24
N ILE A 389 -19.75 31.28 15.76
CA ILE A 389 -18.62 30.34 15.67
C ILE A 389 -18.55 29.93 14.21
N SER A 390 -17.60 30.50 13.47
CA SER A 390 -17.32 30.01 12.12
C SER A 390 -16.87 28.55 12.20
N ALA A 391 -17.16 27.77 11.16
CA ALA A 391 -16.65 26.40 11.01
C ALA A 391 -15.13 26.30 11.28
N CYS A 392 -14.40 27.32 10.85
CA CYS A 392 -12.97 27.47 11.08
C CYS A 392 -12.62 27.53 12.58
N GLY A 393 -13.43 28.22 13.39
CA GLY A 393 -13.23 28.27 14.85
C GLY A 393 -13.40 26.92 15.53
N ILE A 394 -14.30 26.06 15.05
CA ILE A 394 -14.58 24.73 15.64
C ILE A 394 -13.40 23.79 15.43
N ILE A 395 -12.91 23.68 14.20
CA ILE A 395 -11.77 22.82 13.93
C ILE A 395 -10.51 23.32 14.65
N LEU A 396 -10.31 24.64 14.75
CA LEU A 396 -9.21 25.22 15.53
C LEU A 396 -9.35 24.90 17.03
N ASN A 397 -10.57 24.86 17.56
CA ASN A 397 -10.83 24.41 18.94
C ASN A 397 -10.44 22.93 19.12
N TYR A 398 -10.85 22.05 18.21
CA TYR A 398 -10.46 20.64 18.28
C TYR A 398 -8.94 20.44 18.20
N ILE A 399 -8.26 21.20 17.34
CA ILE A 399 -6.80 21.20 17.24
C ILE A 399 -6.16 21.71 18.53
N TRP A 400 -6.69 22.79 19.11
CA TRP A 400 -6.21 23.34 20.38
C TRP A 400 -6.33 22.31 21.51
N GLN A 401 -7.50 21.70 21.66
CA GLN A 401 -7.75 20.67 22.67
C GLN A 401 -6.85 19.45 22.47
N TRP A 402 -6.68 18.99 21.24
CA TRP A 402 -5.76 17.90 20.92
C TRP A 402 -4.30 18.27 21.23
N TYR A 403 -3.88 19.50 20.89
CA TYR A 403 -2.54 19.98 21.19
C TYR A 403 -2.26 19.95 22.69
N VAL A 404 -3.19 20.45 23.51
CA VAL A 404 -2.96 20.52 24.96
C VAL A 404 -2.97 19.12 25.59
N THR A 405 -3.95 18.29 25.24
CA THR A 405 -4.04 16.92 25.78
C THR A 405 -2.86 16.04 25.38
N THR A 406 -2.26 16.29 24.22
CA THR A 406 -1.19 15.45 23.66
C THR A 406 0.21 15.99 23.96
N TYR A 407 0.45 17.29 23.79
CA TYR A 407 1.81 17.86 23.79
C TYR A 407 2.13 18.70 25.03
N ALA A 408 1.15 19.10 25.85
CA ALA A 408 1.40 19.91 27.05
C ALA A 408 1.93 19.11 28.25
N HIS A 409 2.60 17.98 28.02
CA HIS A 409 3.21 17.17 29.06
C HIS A 409 4.68 17.57 29.30
N GLY A 410 5.09 17.65 30.58
CA GLY A 410 6.45 18.07 30.99
C GLY A 410 7.59 17.31 30.31
N SER A 411 7.40 16.03 30.03
CA SER A 411 8.37 15.14 29.36
C SER A 411 8.46 15.28 27.83
N VAL A 412 7.55 16.02 27.17
CA VAL A 412 7.62 16.25 25.71
C VAL A 412 8.73 17.25 25.41
N LYS A 413 9.64 16.84 24.52
CA LYS A 413 10.92 17.53 24.25
C LYS A 413 10.80 18.55 23.11
N GLU A 414 11.72 19.51 23.07
CA GLU A 414 11.74 20.61 22.09
C GLU A 414 11.86 20.13 20.63
N HIS A 415 12.60 19.03 20.37
CA HIS A 415 12.69 18.46 19.02
C HIS A 415 11.37 17.83 18.53
N ILE A 416 10.39 17.67 19.41
CA ILE A 416 8.99 17.34 19.07
C ILE A 416 8.15 18.60 18.95
N LEU A 417 8.26 19.50 19.93
CA LEU A 417 7.43 20.70 20.03
C LEU A 417 7.68 21.67 18.87
N ASN A 418 8.94 21.91 18.50
CA ASN A 418 9.28 22.89 17.47
C ASN A 418 8.65 22.59 16.09
N PRO A 419 8.77 21.37 15.52
CA PRO A 419 8.07 21.02 14.27
C PRO A 419 6.55 21.14 14.37
N ILE A 420 5.97 20.73 15.50
CA ILE A 420 4.53 20.84 15.74
C ILE A 420 4.10 22.30 15.77
N HIS A 421 4.82 23.16 16.49
CA HIS A 421 4.52 24.60 16.55
C HIS A 421 4.65 25.25 15.17
N GLN A 422 5.71 24.96 14.43
CA GLN A 422 5.88 25.48 13.07
C GLN A 422 4.71 25.11 12.16
N THR A 423 4.26 23.85 12.23
CA THR A 423 3.14 23.33 11.45
C THR A 423 1.81 24.00 11.85
N LEU A 424 1.56 24.13 13.16
CA LEU A 424 0.32 24.71 13.67
C LEU A 424 0.25 26.23 13.51
N LEU A 425 1.39 26.95 13.53
CA LEU A 425 1.42 28.41 13.41
C LEU A 425 0.89 28.93 12.07
N VAL A 426 0.89 28.11 11.03
CA VAL A 426 0.36 28.46 9.69
C VAL A 426 -1.18 28.53 9.68
N LEU A 427 -1.85 27.94 10.67
CA LEU A 427 -3.30 27.93 10.75
C LEU A 427 -3.86 29.33 11.05
N PRO A 428 -5.07 29.67 10.57
CA PRO A 428 -5.67 30.99 10.73
C PRO A 428 -6.23 31.19 12.16
N TRP A 429 -5.35 31.22 13.16
CA TRP A 429 -5.72 31.34 14.59
C TRP A 429 -6.50 32.62 14.93
N HIS A 430 -6.48 33.64 14.07
CA HIS A 430 -7.35 34.82 14.22
C HIS A 430 -8.85 34.48 14.18
N ASN A 431 -9.23 33.31 13.66
CA ASN A 431 -10.60 32.81 13.66
C ASN A 431 -10.94 31.95 14.89
N PHE A 432 -9.99 31.72 15.79
CA PHE A 432 -10.20 30.93 17.01
C PHE A 432 -10.75 31.80 18.14
N TRP A 433 -11.91 31.40 18.67
CA TRP A 433 -12.57 32.06 19.80
C TRP A 433 -12.59 31.08 20.99
N PRO A 434 -11.68 31.21 21.96
CA PRO A 434 -11.55 30.26 23.05
C PRO A 434 -12.77 30.30 23.98
N SER A 435 -13.30 29.13 24.30
CA SER A 435 -14.27 28.95 25.37
C SER A 435 -13.62 29.12 26.76
N LEU A 436 -14.44 29.19 27.81
CA LEU A 436 -13.93 29.24 29.19
C LEU A 436 -13.04 28.02 29.51
N ASN A 437 -13.40 26.84 29.00
CA ASN A 437 -12.60 25.62 29.14
C ASN A 437 -11.25 25.75 28.43
N ASP A 438 -11.23 26.37 27.23
CA ASP A 438 -9.98 26.61 26.50
C ASP A 438 -9.04 27.54 27.26
N LEU A 439 -9.58 28.59 27.89
CA LEU A 439 -8.81 29.53 28.71
C LEU A 439 -8.24 28.87 29.97
N GLU A 440 -9.01 28.01 30.64
CA GLU A 440 -8.52 27.26 31.80
C GLU A 440 -7.35 26.35 31.40
N VAL A 441 -7.50 25.66 30.28
CA VAL A 441 -6.48 24.79 29.72
C VAL A 441 -5.23 25.58 29.28
N MET A 442 -5.40 26.77 28.65
CA MET A 442 -4.30 27.70 28.33
C MET A 442 -3.49 28.10 29.56
N LEU A 443 -4.17 28.45 30.66
CA LEU A 443 -3.53 28.82 31.91
C LEU A 443 -2.68 27.67 32.45
N ARG A 444 -3.17 26.43 32.41
CA ARG A 444 -2.40 25.23 32.83
C ARG A 444 -1.11 25.08 32.01
N VAL A 445 -1.15 25.26 30.69
CA VAL A 445 0.04 25.19 29.82
C VAL A 445 1.05 26.31 30.15
N SER A 446 0.57 27.53 30.40
CA SER A 446 1.42 28.67 30.73
C SER A 446 2.14 28.50 32.08
N ILE A 447 1.47 27.90 33.07
CA ILE A 447 2.03 27.55 34.38
C ILE A 447 3.10 26.46 34.23
N LEU A 448 2.84 25.43 33.43
CA LEU A 448 3.82 24.37 33.13
C LEU A 448 5.08 24.92 32.43
N LYS A 449 4.93 25.90 31.52
CA LYS A 449 6.08 26.59 30.89
C LYS A 449 6.85 27.46 31.90
N LYS A 450 6.18 28.17 32.81
CA LYS A 450 6.84 28.93 33.88
C LYS A 450 7.64 28.04 34.82
N LEU A 451 7.12 26.87 35.19
CA LEU A 451 7.85 25.90 36.01
C LEU A 451 9.11 25.37 35.31
N ARG A 452 9.10 25.19 33.98
CA ARG A 452 10.30 24.81 33.20
C ARG A 452 11.37 25.90 33.17
N CYS A 453 11.01 27.18 33.22
CA CYS A 453 11.97 28.29 33.24
C CYS A 453 12.62 28.49 34.61
N VAL A 454 12.05 27.92 35.68
CA VAL A 454 12.58 28.00 37.06
C VAL A 454 13.41 26.76 37.42
N SER A 455 13.32 25.68 36.63
CA SER A 455 14.04 24.41 36.84
C SER A 455 15.21 24.15 35.88
N GLN A 456 15.53 25.11 35.01
CA GLN A 456 16.82 25.23 34.30
C GLN A 456 17.66 26.29 34.99
#